data_AF-A0A928M7X6-F1
#
_entry.id   AF-A0A928M7X6-F1
#
_cell.length_a   1.000
_cell.length_b   1.000
_cell.length_c   1.000
_cell.angle_alpha   90.00
_cell.angle_beta   90.00
_cell.angle_gamma   90.00
#
_symmetry.space_group_name_H-M   'P 1'
#
loop_
_entity.id
_entity.type
_entity.pdbx_description
1 polymer ?
#
loop_
_entity_poly.entity_id
_entity_poly.type
_entity_poly.pdbx_seq_one_letter_code
_entity_poly.pdbx_strand_id
1 'polypeptide(L)' 'MKIKHLAKLFVILSVILVLVFVVSTVVSAIQYRTALNSAPFWVFILVHAATYLFPALLLLIAAFFFRKKGDKK' A
#
# COMPACT_ATOMS: atom_id res chain seq x y z
N MET A 1 -22.61 5.88 9.20
CA MET A 1 -21.81 4.68 8.87
C MET A 1 -21.26 4.08 10.16
N LYS A 2 -21.58 2.81 10.51
CA LYS A 2 -21.09 2.21 11.78
C LYS A 2 -19.57 2.03 11.70
N ILE A 3 -18.85 2.24 12.81
CA ILE A 3 -17.37 2.18 12.91
C ILE A 3 -16.79 0.87 12.34
N LYS A 4 -17.51 -0.25 12.50
CA LYS A 4 -17.15 -1.56 11.92
C LYS A 4 -17.03 -1.54 10.38
N HIS A 5 -17.85 -0.76 9.67
CA HIS A 5 -17.76 -0.63 8.21
C HIS A 5 -16.55 0.22 7.78
N LEU A 6 -16.19 1.24 8.57
CA LEU A 6 -15.04 2.09 8.30
C LEU A 6 -13.72 1.33 8.42
N ALA A 7 -13.57 0.51 9.47
CA ALA A 7 -12.38 -0.34 9.64
C ALA A 7 -12.24 -1.36 8.49
N LYS A 8 -13.35 -1.97 8.04
CA LYS A 8 -13.34 -2.86 6.87
C LYS A 8 -12.88 -2.13 5.60
N LEU A 9 -13.38 -0.91 5.38
CA LEU A 9 -13.02 -0.10 4.21
C LEU A 9 -11.53 0.26 4.20
N PHE A 10 -10.94 0.61 5.34
CA PHE A 10 -9.49 0.87 5.44
C PHE A 10 -8.64 -0.36 5.18
N VAL A 11 -9.07 -1.55 5.64
CA VAL A 11 -8.38 -2.80 5.30
C VAL A 11 -8.45 -3.06 3.80
N ILE A 12 -9.61 -2.88 3.16
CA ILE A 12 -9.77 -3.08 1.72
C ILE A 12 -8.86 -2.12 0.94
N LEU A 13 -8.86 -0.82 1.28
CA LEU A 13 -7.98 0.17 0.67
C LEU A 13 -6.49 -0.16 0.85
N SER A 14 -6.11 -0.64 2.03
CA SER A 14 -4.74 -1.09 2.29
C SER A 14 -4.35 -2.27 1.39
N VAL A 15 -5.23 -3.25 1.19
CA VAL A 15 -4.98 -4.40 0.30
C VAL A 15 -4.83 -3.94 -1.15
N ILE A 16 -5.70 -3.01 -1.59
CA ILE A 16 -5.62 -2.44 -2.95
C ILE A 16 -4.27 -1.74 -3.15
N LEU A 17 -3.80 -0.94 -2.20
CA LEU A 17 -2.48 -0.29 -2.28
C LEU A 17 -1.33 -1.28 -2.42
N VAL A 18 -1.39 -2.40 -1.68
CA VAL A 18 -0.39 -3.47 -1.80
C VAL A 18 -0.44 -4.13 -3.19
N LEU A 19 -1.63 -4.35 -3.76
CA LEU A 19 -1.76 -4.87 -5.12
C LEU A 19 -1.21 -3.90 -6.16
N VAL A 20 -1.50 -2.61 -6.02
CA VAL A 20 -0.95 -1.56 -6.90
C VAL A 20 0.58 -1.52 -6.80
N PHE A 21 1.16 -1.65 -5.60
CA PHE A 21 2.61 -1.75 -5.43
C PHE A 21 3.22 -2.90 -6.25
N VAL A 22 2.60 -4.09 -6.21
CA VAL A 22 3.09 -5.26 -6.97
C VAL A 22 3.03 -4.98 -8.47
N VAL A 23 1.89 -4.49 -8.97
CA VAL A 23 1.71 -4.17 -10.40
C VAL A 23 2.70 -3.10 -10.85
N SER A 24 2.83 -1.99 -10.12
CA SER A 24 3.76 -0.91 -10.43
C SER A 24 5.21 -1.40 -10.44
N THR A 25 5.58 -2.27 -9.51
CA THR A 25 6.94 -2.84 -9.46
C THR A 25 7.21 -3.75 -10.66
N VAL A 26 6.24 -4.58 -11.07
CA VAL A 26 6.36 -5.43 -12.26
C VAL A 26 6.47 -4.59 -13.53
N VAL A 27 5.62 -3.58 -13.69
CA VAL A 27 5.68 -2.65 -14.84
C VAL A 27 7.02 -1.95 -14.89
N SER A 28 7.52 -1.45 -13.75
CA SER A 28 8.84 -0.84 -13.67
C SER A 28 9.96 -1.84 -14.00
N ALA A 29 9.85 -3.11 -13.62
CA ALA A 29 10.84 -4.13 -13.99
C ALA A 29 10.92 -4.34 -15.50
N ILE A 30 9.76 -4.36 -16.18
CA ILE A 30 9.68 -4.48 -17.65
C ILE A 30 10.30 -3.25 -18.30
N GLN A 31 9.90 -2.05 -17.87
CA GLN A 31 10.41 -0.79 -18.41
C GLN A 31 11.92 -0.61 -18.16
N TYR A 32 12.39 -1.02 -16.98
CA TYR A 32 13.80 -0.95 -16.60
C TYR A 32 14.68 -1.81 -17.51
N ARG A 33 14.20 -2.99 -17.93
CA ARG A 33 14.92 -3.83 -18.90
C ARG A 33 15.03 -3.20 -20.29
N THR A 34 14.03 -2.42 -20.69
CA THR A 34 13.98 -1.79 -22.03
C THR A 34 14.69 -0.44 -22.10
N ALA A 35 14.87 0.24 -20.97
CA ALA A 35 15.50 1.56 -20.90
C ALA A 35 16.98 1.43 -20.49
N LEU A 36 17.87 2.23 -21.09
CA LEU A 36 19.20 2.47 -20.54
C LEU A 36 19.06 3.35 -19.29
N ASN A 37 18.82 2.71 -18.15
CA ASN A 37 18.78 3.40 -16.86
C ASN A 37 20.16 3.39 -16.20
N SER A 38 20.64 4.58 -15.82
CA SER A 38 21.88 4.74 -15.04
C SER A 38 21.67 4.46 -13.55
N ALA A 39 20.43 4.58 -13.05
CA ALA A 39 20.08 4.33 -11.66
C ALA A 39 19.76 2.85 -11.43
N PRO A 40 20.14 2.24 -10.30
CA PRO A 40 19.81 0.84 -10.00
C PRO A 40 18.31 0.59 -9.82
N PHE A 41 17.84 -0.60 -10.22
CA PHE A 41 16.42 -0.99 -10.12
C PHE A 41 15.83 -0.89 -8.70
N TRP A 42 16.62 -1.15 -7.66
CA TRP A 42 16.16 -1.09 -6.26
C TRP A 42 15.67 0.30 -5.84
N VAL A 43 16.16 1.37 -6.49
CA VAL A 43 15.71 2.74 -6.21
C VAL A 43 14.24 2.91 -6.59
N PHE A 44 13.82 2.35 -7.74
CA PHE A 44 12.42 2.37 -8.17
C PHE A 44 11.54 1.57 -7.22
N ILE A 45 12.00 0.40 -6.77
CA ILE A 45 11.29 -0.39 -5.75
C ILE A 45 11.10 0.43 -4.47
N LEU A 46 12.13 1.16 -4.02
CA LEU A 46 12.06 1.98 -2.81
C LEU A 46 11.02 3.10 -2.96
N VAL A 47 11.00 3.77 -4.11
CA VAL A 47 10.00 4.81 -4.42
C VAL A 47 8.59 4.21 -4.40
N HIS A 48 8.37 3.07 -5.06
CA HIS A 48 7.08 2.38 -5.03
C HIS A 48 6.69 1.95 -3.61
N ALA A 49 7.63 1.45 -2.82
CA ALA A 49 7.38 1.05 -1.44
C ALA A 49 6.98 2.26 -0.57
N ALA A 50 7.69 3.37 -0.68
CA ALA A 50 7.34 4.62 0.01
C ALA A 50 5.97 5.16 -0.44
N THR A 51 5.65 5.03 -1.73
CA THR A 51 4.42 5.57 -2.32
C THR A 51 3.19 4.74 -1.98
N TYR A 52 3.32 3.41 -1.90
CA TYR A 52 2.17 2.51 -1.77
C TYR A 52 2.15 1.73 -0.45
N LEU A 53 3.29 1.17 -0.02
CA LEU A 53 3.34 0.36 1.21
C LEU A 53 3.26 1.22 2.47
N PHE A 54 3.88 2.40 2.47
CA PHE A 54 3.79 3.32 3.61
C PHE A 54 2.33 3.76 3.89
N PRO A 55 1.57 4.29 2.92
CA PRO A 55 0.16 4.62 3.17
C PRO A 55 -0.71 3.39 3.45
N ALA A 56 -0.42 2.23 2.85
CA ALA A 56 -1.12 0.98 3.18
C ALA A 56 -0.95 0.64 4.67
N LEU A 57 0.27 0.74 5.20
CA LEU A 57 0.56 0.50 6.60
C LEU A 57 -0.19 1.47 7.52
N LEU A 58 -0.22 2.76 7.18
CA LEU A 58 -0.98 3.76 7.94
C LEU A 58 -2.48 3.45 7.99
N LEU A 59 -3.06 3.02 6.86
CA LEU A 59 -4.47 2.61 6.81
C LEU A 59 -4.75 1.35 7.64
N LEU A 60 -3.83 0.38 7.64
CA LEU A 60 -3.92 -0.83 8.46
C LEU A 60 -3.88 -0.49 9.96
N ILE A 61 -2.95 0.38 10.37
CA ILE A 61 -2.85 0.85 11.75
C ILE A 61 -4.14 1.58 12.15
N ALA A 62 -4.63 2.49 11.31
CA ALA A 62 -5.89 3.20 11.55
C ALA A 62 -7.06 2.21 11.71
N ALA A 63 -7.20 1.24 10.80
CA ALA A 63 -8.23 0.21 10.86
C ALA A 63 -8.21 -0.57 12.19
N PHE A 64 -7.01 -0.90 12.68
CA PHE A 64 -6.84 -1.58 13.96
C PHE A 64 -7.31 -0.73 15.15
N PHE A 65 -6.95 0.56 15.19
CA PHE A 65 -7.43 1.49 16.21
C PHE A 65 -8.95 1.64 16.20
N PHE A 66 -9.58 1.74 15.01
CA PHE A 66 -11.04 1.84 14.91
C PHE A 66 -11.76 0.54 15.30
N ARG A 67 -11.19 -0.63 15.01
CA ARG A 67 -11.72 -1.92 15.51
C ARG A 67 -11.70 -1.98 17.03
N LYS A 68 -10.59 -1.62 17.67
CA LYS A 68 -10.45 -1.65 19.14
C LYS A 68 -11.44 -0.72 19.85
N LYS A 69 -11.75 0.44 19.23
CA LYS A 69 -12.68 1.43 19.80
C LYS A 69 -14.15 1.03 19.65
N GLY A 70 -14.49 0.26 18.62
CA GLY A 70 -15.84 -0.25 18.38
C GLY A 70 -16.18 -1.54 19.15
N ASP A 71 -15.20 -2.15 19.82
CA ASP A 71 -15.36 -3.38 20.63
C ASP A 71 -15.47 -3.08 22.13
N LYS A 72 -15.03 -1.89 22.56
CA LYS A 72 -15.16 -1.38 23.95
C LYS A 72 -16.50 -0.65 24.21
N LYS A 73 -17.44 -0.69 23.28
CA LYS A 73 -18.72 0.03 23.32
C LYS A 73 -19.85 -0.97 23.12
#